data_AF-A0AAD7RQH4-F1
#
_entry.id   AF-A0AAD7RQH4-F1
#
_cell.length_a   1.000
_cell.length_b   1.000
_cell.length_c   1.000
_cell.angle_alpha   90.00
_cell.angle_beta   90.00
_cell.angle_gamma   90.00
#
_symmetry.space_group_name_H-M   'P 1'
#
loop_
_entity.id
_entity.type
_entity.pdbx_description
1 polymer ?
#
loop_
_entity_poly.entity_id
_entity_poly.type
_entity_poly.pdbx_seq_one_letter_code
_entity_poly.pdbx_strand_id
1 'polypeptide(L)'
;MVTVDKRIRVYPNQKPWMNREVQQLVKERNSAFRDGDRAHYSTARANLKRGIREAKADYRRKIEDHLDSNNSRQVWQGVQHITNYKTNLGAAEGDASLAEELNLFFARFEVEPPEATPHPTVHSSTTLTVEEHEGCVLSPLLYTLYTHDCTPAHHSNTIVKFADDTTVVGLISGGDESAYRDEVEQLTAWCRENNLLLNTSKTKELVIDYRKKKTDIPPLTISGVCVERAADFRFLGVHMEEGLTWGVNTAELLSWVTGGALPNLRDLYTVRCKTKANKIIADPSHPSHGLFTKKLSKRKPGYVSIAAKTNRLKDSFYSQAIRMLSRDP
;
A
#
# COMPACT_ATOMS: atom_id res chain seq x y z
N MET A 1 32.65 19.09 -28.21
CA MET A 1 32.16 18.21 -27.13
C MET A 1 30.87 17.59 -27.63
N VAL A 2 30.90 16.31 -28.04
CA VAL A 2 29.73 15.63 -28.62
C VAL A 2 28.86 15.13 -27.47
N THR A 3 27.73 15.79 -27.22
CA THR A 3 26.71 15.30 -26.30
C THR A 3 26.02 14.10 -26.95
N VAL A 4 26.32 12.90 -26.46
CA VAL A 4 25.61 11.68 -26.84
C VAL A 4 24.26 11.71 -26.15
N ASP A 5 23.22 12.03 -26.91
CA ASP A 5 21.85 12.05 -26.42
C ASP A 5 21.39 10.60 -26.12
N LYS A 6 21.24 10.25 -24.85
CA LYS A 6 20.85 8.91 -24.41
C LYS A 6 19.35 8.90 -24.12
N ARG A 7 18.57 8.56 -25.14
CA ARG A 7 17.11 8.45 -25.05
C ARG A 7 16.72 7.19 -24.26
N ILE A 8 16.43 7.33 -22.97
CA ILE A 8 15.89 6.26 -22.13
C ILE A 8 14.36 6.26 -22.24
N ARG A 9 13.79 5.23 -22.88
CA ARG A 9 12.34 4.99 -22.85
C ARG A 9 12.00 4.19 -21.60
N VAL A 10 11.38 4.83 -20.62
CA VAL A 10 10.77 4.16 -19.47
C VAL A 10 9.28 3.97 -19.78
N TYR A 11 8.85 2.72 -19.87
CA TYR A 11 7.44 2.39 -20.01
C TYR A 11 6.82 2.30 -18.60
N PRO A 12 5.73 3.03 -18.30
CA PRO A 12 5.03 2.89 -17.04
C PRO A 12 4.48 1.46 -16.96
N ASN A 13 5.01 0.69 -16.01
CA ASN A 13 4.45 -0.58 -15.55
C ASN A 13 4.13 -1.59 -16.68
N GLN A 14 5.15 -2.24 -17.25
CA GLN A 14 4.92 -3.40 -18.11
C GLN A 14 4.20 -4.47 -17.30
N LYS A 15 2.88 -4.57 -17.52
CA LYS A 15 2.04 -5.54 -16.83
C LYS A 15 2.65 -6.93 -17.06
N PRO A 16 2.91 -7.74 -16.01
CA PRO A 16 3.67 -8.99 -16.14
C PRO A 16 3.10 -10.00 -17.15
N TRP A 17 1.80 -9.91 -17.42
CA TRP A 17 1.09 -10.71 -18.42
C TRP A 17 1.21 -10.18 -19.88
N MET A 18 1.88 -9.05 -20.11
CA MET A 18 2.11 -8.44 -21.43
C MET A 18 3.30 -9.13 -22.16
N ASN A 19 3.16 -10.43 -22.40
CA ASN A 19 4.17 -11.27 -23.04
C ASN A 19 4.25 -11.07 -24.57
N ARG A 20 5.18 -11.76 -25.25
CA ARG A 20 5.37 -11.64 -26.72
C ARG A 20 4.11 -12.00 -27.52
N GLU A 21 3.34 -12.98 -27.06
CA GLU A 21 2.12 -13.43 -27.73
C GLU A 21 1.03 -12.36 -27.66
N VAL A 22 0.80 -11.77 -26.49
CA VAL A 22 -0.15 -10.64 -26.32
C VAL A 22 0.30 -9.44 -27.15
N GLN A 23 1.61 -9.13 -27.18
CA GLN A 23 2.14 -8.06 -28.02
C GLN A 23 1.93 -8.33 -29.52
N GLN A 24 2.04 -9.58 -29.96
CA GLN A 24 1.77 -9.96 -31.35
C GLN A 24 0.28 -9.80 -31.68
N LEU A 25 -0.62 -10.23 -30.80
CA LEU A 25 -2.07 -10.03 -30.95
C LEU A 25 -2.47 -8.55 -30.97
N VAL A 26 -1.77 -7.70 -30.20
CA VAL A 26 -1.95 -6.24 -30.25
C VAL A 26 -1.55 -5.70 -31.61
N LYS A 27 -0.41 -6.13 -32.16
CA LYS A 27 0.07 -5.71 -33.49
C LYS A 27 -0.88 -6.15 -34.59
N GLU A 28 -1.35 -7.39 -34.55
CA GLU A 28 -2.25 -7.97 -35.54
C GLU A 28 -3.60 -7.22 -35.57
N ARG A 29 -4.20 -6.99 -34.40
CA ARG A 29 -5.43 -6.18 -34.28
C ARG A 29 -5.22 -4.74 -34.76
N ASN A 30 -4.06 -4.14 -34.50
CA ASN A 30 -3.74 -2.79 -34.98
C ASN A 30 -3.45 -2.74 -36.49
N SER A 31 -2.95 -3.82 -37.09
CA SER A 31 -2.84 -3.95 -38.55
C SER A 31 -4.24 -4.03 -39.16
N ALA A 32 -5.06 -4.97 -38.69
CA ALA A 32 -6.43 -5.16 -39.17
C ALA A 32 -7.29 -3.88 -39.09
N PHE A 33 -7.08 -3.07 -38.06
CA PHE A 33 -7.73 -1.76 -37.94
C PHE A 33 -7.28 -0.76 -39.02
N ARG A 34 -5.97 -0.72 -39.32
CA ARG A 34 -5.39 0.18 -40.32
C ARG A 34 -5.75 -0.25 -41.74
N ASP A 35 -5.89 -1.55 -41.97
CA ASP A 35 -6.22 -2.14 -43.28
C ASP A 35 -7.72 -2.04 -43.60
N GLY A 36 -8.57 -1.62 -42.65
CA GLY A 36 -10.01 -1.40 -42.85
C GLY A 36 -10.84 -2.69 -42.96
N ASP A 37 -10.22 -3.86 -42.85
CA ASP A 37 -10.91 -5.16 -42.90
C ASP A 37 -11.69 -5.40 -41.60
N ARG A 38 -13.00 -5.20 -41.68
CA ARG A 38 -13.92 -5.29 -40.55
C ARG A 38 -14.07 -6.72 -40.01
N ALA A 39 -13.97 -7.73 -40.87
CA ALA A 39 -14.08 -9.13 -40.49
C ALA A 39 -12.79 -9.61 -39.80
N HIS A 40 -11.64 -9.27 -40.38
CA HIS A 40 -10.34 -9.58 -39.80
C HIS A 40 -10.12 -8.83 -38.48
N TYR A 41 -10.53 -7.56 -38.37
CA TYR A 41 -10.46 -6.79 -37.13
C TYR A 41 -11.31 -7.41 -36.00
N SER A 42 -12.52 -7.87 -36.31
CA SER A 42 -13.39 -8.53 -35.33
C SER A 42 -12.73 -9.79 -34.75
N THR A 43 -12.17 -10.63 -35.63
CA THR A 43 -11.44 -11.85 -35.26
C THR A 43 -10.18 -11.54 -34.46
N ALA A 44 -9.35 -10.60 -34.91
CA ALA A 44 -8.13 -10.18 -34.22
C ALA A 44 -8.42 -9.58 -32.84
N ARG A 45 -9.53 -8.84 -32.71
CA ARG A 45 -10.00 -8.29 -31.42
C ARG A 45 -10.46 -9.40 -30.46
N ALA A 46 -11.20 -10.40 -30.95
CA ALA A 46 -11.61 -11.55 -30.15
C ALA A 46 -10.40 -12.38 -29.68
N ASN A 47 -9.45 -12.64 -30.58
CA ASN A 47 -8.20 -13.34 -30.30
C ASN A 47 -7.36 -12.58 -29.27
N LEU A 48 -7.22 -11.25 -29.40
CA LEU A 48 -6.53 -10.43 -28.41
C LEU A 48 -7.19 -10.51 -27.03
N LYS A 49 -8.52 -10.45 -26.96
CA LYS A 49 -9.25 -10.56 -25.70
C LYS A 49 -9.04 -11.93 -25.03
N ARG A 50 -9.01 -13.01 -25.83
CA ARG A 50 -8.71 -14.37 -25.37
C ARG A 50 -7.26 -14.49 -24.89
N GLY A 51 -6.29 -14.06 -25.69
CA GLY A 51 -4.86 -14.14 -25.35
C GLY A 51 -4.51 -13.33 -24.09
N ILE A 52 -5.12 -12.16 -23.87
CA ILE A 52 -4.95 -11.43 -22.61
C ILE A 52 -5.49 -12.23 -21.41
N ARG A 53 -6.62 -12.92 -21.58
CA ARG A 53 -7.22 -13.73 -20.51
C ARG A 53 -6.34 -14.93 -20.16
N GLU A 54 -5.84 -15.63 -21.18
CA GLU A 54 -4.93 -16.77 -21.04
C GLU A 54 -3.61 -16.34 -20.39
N ALA A 55 -2.97 -15.28 -20.89
CA ALA A 55 -1.73 -14.76 -20.31
C ALA A 55 -1.87 -14.32 -18.85
N LYS A 56 -3.02 -13.76 -18.46
CA LYS A 56 -3.34 -13.45 -17.06
C LYS A 56 -3.53 -14.70 -16.22
N ALA A 57 -4.21 -15.72 -16.74
CA ALA A 57 -4.42 -17.00 -16.04
C ALA A 57 -3.09 -17.76 -15.86
N ASP A 58 -2.22 -17.73 -16.85
CA ASP A 58 -0.88 -18.34 -16.78
C ASP A 58 0.01 -17.64 -15.78
N TYR A 59 0.01 -16.30 -15.79
CA TYR A 59 0.72 -15.52 -14.79
C TYR A 59 0.19 -15.83 -13.37
N ARG A 60 -1.14 -15.92 -13.20
CA ARG A 60 -1.76 -16.30 -11.93
C ARG A 60 -1.27 -17.66 -11.44
N ARG A 61 -1.37 -18.70 -12.27
CA ARG A 61 -0.89 -20.06 -11.95
C ARG A 61 0.58 -20.05 -11.54
N LYS A 62 1.42 -19.33 -12.29
CA LYS A 62 2.84 -19.19 -11.98
C LYS A 62 3.07 -18.58 -10.59
N ILE A 63 2.33 -17.54 -10.21
CA ILE A 63 2.46 -16.92 -8.87
C ILE A 63 1.92 -17.85 -7.77
N GLU A 64 0.79 -18.51 -8.00
CA GLU A 64 0.20 -19.49 -7.07
C GLU A 64 1.18 -20.65 -6.80
N ASP A 65 1.83 -21.19 -7.83
CA ASP A 65 2.84 -22.25 -7.67
C ASP A 65 4.01 -21.84 -6.77
N HIS A 66 4.47 -20.58 -6.86
CA HIS A 66 5.54 -20.07 -6.00
C HIS A 66 5.09 -19.95 -4.54
N LEU A 67 3.82 -19.63 -4.31
CA LEU A 67 3.25 -19.43 -2.98
C LEU A 67 2.79 -20.73 -2.33
N ASP A 68 2.31 -21.71 -3.09
CA ASP A 68 1.79 -22.98 -2.58
C ASP A 68 2.88 -24.00 -2.20
N SER A 69 4.11 -23.75 -2.64
CA SER A 69 5.26 -24.53 -2.20
C SER A 69 5.51 -24.39 -0.68
N ASN A 70 5.99 -25.46 -0.03
CA ASN A 70 6.48 -25.41 1.35
C ASN A 70 7.93 -24.86 1.43
N ASN A 71 8.39 -24.21 0.36
CA ASN A 71 9.74 -23.71 0.20
C ASN A 71 9.74 -22.19 0.39
N SER A 72 10.26 -21.74 1.54
CA SER A 72 10.33 -20.32 1.89
C SER A 72 11.09 -19.47 0.86
N ARG A 73 12.09 -20.04 0.15
CA ARG A 73 12.81 -19.36 -0.93
C ARG A 73 11.91 -19.12 -2.13
N GLN A 74 11.07 -20.08 -2.52
CA GLN A 74 10.13 -19.92 -3.64
C GLN A 74 9.01 -18.94 -3.29
N VAL A 75 8.51 -18.97 -2.05
CA VAL A 75 7.55 -17.98 -1.54
C VAL A 75 8.16 -16.57 -1.61
N TRP A 76 9.40 -16.40 -1.15
CA TRP A 76 10.10 -15.13 -1.22
C TRP A 76 10.35 -14.67 -2.67
N GLN A 77 10.71 -15.57 -3.57
CA GLN A 77 10.80 -15.28 -5.01
C GLN A 77 9.46 -14.83 -5.59
N GLY A 78 8.34 -15.46 -5.18
CA GLY A 78 6.99 -15.03 -5.54
C GLY A 78 6.69 -13.61 -5.05
N VAL A 79 7.03 -13.29 -3.80
CA VAL A 79 6.88 -11.94 -3.22
C VAL A 79 7.74 -10.91 -3.95
N GLN A 80 8.98 -11.23 -4.29
CA GLN A 80 9.86 -10.36 -5.08
C GLN A 80 9.29 -10.10 -6.48
N HIS A 81 8.68 -11.12 -7.10
CA HIS A 81 8.03 -10.99 -8.41
C HIS A 81 6.79 -10.09 -8.36
N ILE A 82 5.99 -10.21 -7.29
CA ILE A 82 4.78 -9.39 -7.09
C ILE A 82 5.14 -7.93 -6.82
N THR A 83 6.18 -7.69 -6.02
CA THR A 83 6.58 -6.34 -5.59
C THR A 83 7.54 -5.66 -6.56
N ASN A 84 7.96 -6.36 -7.63
CA ASN A 84 9.05 -5.94 -8.52
C ASN A 84 10.34 -5.58 -7.74
N TYR A 85 10.52 -6.21 -6.58
CA TYR A 85 11.65 -5.96 -5.69
C TYR A 85 12.92 -6.57 -6.30
N LYS A 86 13.74 -5.70 -6.88
CA LYS A 86 15.10 -6.04 -7.29
C LYS A 86 16.00 -5.82 -6.08
N THR A 87 16.58 -6.89 -5.55
CA THR A 87 17.71 -6.77 -4.63
C THR A 87 18.79 -5.98 -5.34
N ASN A 88 19.00 -4.74 -4.92
CA ASN A 88 20.08 -3.92 -5.41
C ASN A 88 21.37 -4.44 -4.76
N LEU A 89 21.93 -5.51 -5.33
CA LEU A 89 23.30 -5.97 -5.06
C LEU A 89 24.27 -5.08 -5.84
N GLY A 90 24.22 -3.79 -5.56
CA GLY A 90 25.41 -2.96 -5.61
C GLY A 90 25.92 -2.95 -4.17
N ALA A 91 26.98 -3.72 -3.90
CA ALA A 91 27.77 -3.50 -2.71
C ALA A 91 28.29 -2.05 -2.81
N ALA A 92 27.57 -1.11 -2.18
CA ALA A 92 28.18 0.15 -1.84
C ALA A 92 29.24 -0.20 -0.79
N GLU A 93 30.50 0.10 -1.08
CA GLU A 93 31.50 0.31 -0.05
C GLU A 93 30.94 1.39 0.88
N GLY A 94 30.20 0.96 1.90
CA GLY A 94 29.67 1.82 2.93
C GLY A 94 30.82 2.14 3.86
N ASP A 95 31.47 3.27 3.63
CA ASP A 95 32.36 3.87 4.62
C ASP A 95 31.56 4.09 5.90
N ALA A 96 32.08 3.64 7.04
CA ALA A 96 31.45 3.83 8.34
C ALA A 96 31.23 5.33 8.62
N SER A 97 32.01 6.22 8.00
CA SER A 97 31.80 7.67 8.08
C SER A 97 30.47 8.10 7.47
N LEU A 98 30.00 7.47 6.39
CA LEU A 98 28.73 7.80 5.74
C LEU A 98 27.54 7.35 6.60
N ALA A 99 27.67 6.20 7.28
CA ALA A 99 26.67 5.76 8.24
C ALA A 99 26.60 6.71 9.46
N GLU A 100 27.76 7.19 9.93
CA GLU A 100 27.83 8.18 11.02
C GLU A 100 27.27 9.54 10.60
N GLU A 101 27.53 9.97 9.36
CA GLU A 101 27.03 11.22 8.79
C GLU A 101 25.50 11.20 8.60
N LEU A 102 24.95 10.05 8.17
CA LEU A 102 23.50 9.84 8.11
C LEU A 102 22.87 9.79 9.51
N ASN A 103 23.51 9.12 10.47
CA ASN A 103 23.04 9.11 11.85
C ASN A 103 23.02 10.52 12.46
N LEU A 104 24.05 11.33 12.21
CA LEU A 104 24.09 12.74 12.62
C LEU A 104 23.01 13.58 11.91
N PHE A 105 22.79 13.33 10.61
CA PHE A 105 21.75 14.02 9.83
C PHE A 105 20.35 13.72 10.34
N PHE A 106 20.06 12.48 10.74
CA PHE A 106 18.75 12.12 11.28
C PHE A 106 18.60 12.48 12.77
N ALA A 107 19.69 12.47 13.55
CA ALA A 107 19.70 12.94 14.94
C ALA A 107 19.54 14.46 15.08
N ARG A 108 19.80 15.25 14.02
CA ARG A 108 19.61 16.72 14.04
C ARG A 108 18.14 17.15 14.18
N PHE A 109 17.19 16.24 13.94
CA PHE A 109 15.77 16.48 14.18
C PHE A 109 15.39 16.33 15.67
N GLU A 110 16.32 15.92 16.53
CA GLU A 110 16.11 15.75 17.99
C GLU A 110 16.73 16.87 18.85
N VAL A 111 17.35 17.89 18.24
CA VAL A 111 17.94 19.04 18.96
C VAL A 111 17.27 20.33 18.49
N GLU A 112 16.76 21.13 19.44
CA GLU A 112 16.10 22.41 19.16
C GLU A 112 17.05 23.39 18.41
N PRO A 113 16.55 24.13 17.41
CA PRO A 113 17.35 25.10 16.67
C PRO A 113 17.59 26.38 17.51
N PRO A 114 18.79 27.00 17.43
CA PRO A 114 19.03 28.31 18.04
C PRO A 114 18.28 29.42 17.28
N GLU A 115 17.89 30.45 18.04
CA GLU A 115 17.06 31.60 17.64
C GLU A 115 17.49 32.27 16.32
N ALA A 116 16.50 32.59 15.49
CA ALA A 116 16.65 33.22 14.19
C ALA A 116 16.86 34.75 14.27
N THR A 117 17.77 35.27 13.44
CA THR A 117 17.85 36.71 13.10
C THR A 117 17.10 37.01 11.79
N PRO A 118 16.44 38.18 11.65
CA PRO A 118 15.53 38.47 10.53
C PRO A 118 16.26 39.04 9.29
N HIS A 119 15.82 38.63 8.09
CA HIS A 119 16.21 39.24 6.82
C HIS A 119 14.99 39.54 5.91
N PRO A 120 15.11 40.55 5.03
CA PRO A 120 13.97 41.36 4.60
C PRO A 120 13.30 40.91 3.28
N THR A 121 12.06 41.37 3.17
CA THR A 121 11.07 41.20 2.10
C THR A 121 11.47 41.87 0.78
N VAL A 122 11.25 41.19 -0.35
CA VAL A 122 11.05 41.84 -1.66
C VAL A 122 9.89 41.13 -2.38
N HIS A 123 8.78 41.85 -2.52
CA HIS A 123 7.64 41.44 -3.33
C HIS A 123 7.90 41.74 -4.80
N SER A 124 7.57 40.80 -5.68
CA SER A 124 7.17 41.11 -7.05
C SER A 124 5.99 40.21 -7.39
N SER A 125 4.79 40.78 -7.31
CA SER A 125 3.54 40.11 -7.64
C SER A 125 3.41 40.09 -9.17
N THR A 126 3.56 38.91 -9.77
CA THR A 126 3.14 38.66 -11.15
C THR A 126 1.93 37.75 -11.08
N THR A 127 0.75 38.29 -11.37
CA THR A 127 -0.49 37.51 -11.38
C THR A 127 -0.50 36.60 -12.60
N LEU A 128 -0.25 35.30 -12.39
CA LEU A 128 -0.40 34.26 -13.40
C LEU A 128 -1.83 33.73 -13.33
N THR A 129 -2.66 34.08 -14.32
CA THR A 129 -3.93 33.39 -14.56
C THR A 129 -3.65 32.09 -15.30
N VAL A 130 -3.75 30.95 -14.60
CA VAL A 130 -3.64 29.62 -15.21
C VAL A 130 -5.07 29.12 -15.47
N GLU A 131 -5.48 29.15 -16.73
CA GLU A 131 -6.66 28.41 -17.17
C GLU A 131 -6.23 26.97 -17.52
N GLU A 132 -6.83 26.00 -16.83
CA GLU A 132 -6.53 24.59 -16.99
C GLU A 132 -7.09 24.05 -18.31
N HIS A 133 -6.24 23.94 -19.34
CA HIS A 133 -6.53 23.09 -20.49
C HIS A 133 -6.19 21.64 -20.12
N GLU A 134 -7.21 20.84 -19.82
CA GLU A 134 -7.05 19.38 -19.61
C GLU A 134 -6.27 18.78 -20.79
N GLY A 135 -5.04 18.33 -20.54
CA GLY A 135 -4.17 17.70 -21.54
C GLY A 135 -2.84 18.41 -21.83
N CYS A 136 -2.55 19.57 -21.22
CA CYS A 136 -1.20 20.14 -21.28
C CYS A 136 -0.24 19.38 -20.34
N VAL A 137 0.90 18.92 -20.87
CA VAL A 137 1.93 18.16 -20.11
C VAL A 137 2.50 18.98 -18.94
N LEU A 138 2.34 20.31 -18.96
CA LEU A 138 2.85 21.21 -17.93
C LEU A 138 1.85 21.51 -16.80
N SER A 139 0.55 21.27 -16.98
CA SER A 139 -0.46 21.64 -15.97
C SER A 139 -0.17 21.05 -14.58
N PRO A 140 0.20 19.76 -14.42
CA PRO A 140 0.51 19.21 -13.10
C PRO A 140 1.74 19.86 -12.44
N LEU A 141 2.75 20.22 -13.23
CA LEU A 141 3.95 20.88 -12.74
C LEU A 141 3.62 22.32 -12.29
N LEU A 142 2.87 23.05 -13.10
CA LEU A 142 2.45 24.41 -12.77
C LEU A 142 1.56 24.43 -11.52
N TYR A 143 0.66 23.46 -11.36
CA TYR A 143 -0.16 23.34 -10.15
C TYR A 143 0.69 23.01 -8.90
N THR A 144 1.72 22.18 -9.06
CA THR A 144 2.67 21.89 -7.96
C THR A 144 3.44 23.14 -7.53
N LEU A 145 3.87 23.97 -8.49
CA LEU A 145 4.53 25.24 -8.21
C LEU A 145 3.57 26.25 -7.59
N TYR A 146 2.34 26.32 -8.10
CA TYR A 146 1.29 27.21 -7.63
C TYR A 146 0.96 26.99 -6.16
N THR A 147 0.92 25.73 -5.73
CA THR A 147 0.58 25.35 -4.35
C THR A 147 1.80 25.17 -3.46
N HIS A 148 3.02 25.48 -3.93
CA HIS A 148 4.27 25.09 -3.26
C HIS A 148 4.38 25.65 -1.83
N ASP A 149 3.99 26.91 -1.63
CA ASP A 149 4.04 27.65 -0.37
C ASP A 149 2.92 27.29 0.62
N CYS A 150 1.98 26.42 0.25
CA CYS A 150 1.09 25.75 1.20
C CYS A 150 1.91 24.79 2.07
N THR A 151 2.37 25.27 3.22
CA THR A 151 3.22 24.57 4.19
C THR A 151 2.62 24.64 5.59
N PRO A 152 2.87 23.63 6.46
CA PRO A 152 2.31 23.64 7.81
C PRO A 152 2.87 24.80 8.64
N ALA A 153 2.03 25.41 9.46
CA ALA A 153 2.44 26.42 10.43
C ALA A 153 3.01 25.80 11.72
N HIS A 154 2.48 24.64 12.11
CA HIS A 154 2.88 23.94 13.33
C HIS A 154 3.84 22.79 13.04
N HIS A 155 4.92 22.68 13.81
CA HIS A 155 5.91 21.59 13.66
C HIS A 155 5.33 20.20 14.00
N SER A 156 4.24 20.14 14.77
CA SER A 156 3.51 18.91 15.10
C SER A 156 2.63 18.41 13.95
N ASN A 157 2.56 19.18 12.87
CA ASN A 157 1.67 18.96 11.76
C ASN A 157 2.44 18.72 10.46
N THR A 158 1.79 18.09 9.51
CA THR A 158 2.35 17.81 8.19
C THR A 158 1.26 18.02 7.15
N ILE A 159 1.59 18.77 6.10
CA ILE A 159 0.74 18.91 4.91
C ILE A 159 1.33 18.05 3.80
N VAL A 160 0.53 17.10 3.31
CA VAL A 160 0.86 16.25 2.16
C VAL A 160 -0.01 16.67 0.98
N LYS A 161 0.61 16.97 -0.16
CA LYS A 161 -0.08 17.41 -1.38
C LYS A 161 0.15 16.40 -2.50
N PHE A 162 -0.91 16.05 -3.23
CA PHE A 162 -0.84 15.23 -4.43
C PHE A 162 -1.90 15.66 -5.43
N ALA A 163 -1.49 16.31 -6.52
CA ALA A 163 -2.41 17.00 -7.43
C ALA A 163 -3.37 17.89 -6.61
N ASP A 164 -4.69 17.80 -6.84
CA ASP A 164 -5.73 18.54 -6.14
C ASP A 164 -6.00 18.04 -4.70
N ASP A 165 -5.53 16.84 -4.34
CA ASP A 165 -5.71 16.30 -2.99
C ASP A 165 -4.68 16.90 -2.01
N THR A 166 -5.17 17.47 -0.90
CA THR A 166 -4.35 17.95 0.22
C THR A 166 -4.77 17.27 1.51
N THR A 167 -3.80 16.78 2.27
CA THR A 167 -4.01 16.09 3.56
C THR A 167 -3.26 16.82 4.66
N VAL A 168 -3.99 17.19 5.71
CA VAL A 168 -3.43 17.74 6.95
C VAL A 168 -3.36 16.62 7.98
N VAL A 169 -2.16 16.35 8.47
CA VAL A 169 -1.90 15.38 9.55
C VAL A 169 -1.45 16.17 10.76
N GLY A 170 -2.10 15.98 11.91
CA GLY A 170 -1.72 16.62 13.17
C GLY A 170 -1.69 15.61 14.31
N LEU A 171 -0.70 15.74 15.20
CA LEU A 171 -0.63 14.94 16.42
C LEU A 171 -1.49 15.57 17.52
N ILE A 172 -2.50 14.83 18.00
CA ILE A 172 -3.27 15.20 19.19
C ILE A 172 -2.61 14.58 20.41
N SER A 173 -2.07 15.41 21.31
CA SER A 173 -1.36 14.96 22.52
C SER A 173 -1.95 15.63 23.75
N GLY A 174 -2.03 14.90 24.87
CA GLY A 174 -2.60 15.46 26.11
C GLY A 174 -4.09 15.84 26.04
N GLY A 175 -4.79 15.50 24.95
CA GLY A 175 -6.15 15.98 24.67
C GLY A 175 -6.18 17.37 24.03
N ASP A 176 -5.03 17.93 23.66
CA ASP A 176 -4.91 19.18 22.93
C ASP A 176 -4.83 18.90 21.43
N GLU A 177 -5.81 19.43 20.70
CA GLU A 177 -5.90 19.39 19.24
C GLU A 177 -5.72 20.78 18.60
N SER A 178 -5.35 21.79 19.38
CA SER A 178 -5.37 23.19 18.95
C SER A 178 -4.50 23.45 17.73
N ALA A 179 -3.29 22.87 17.70
CA ALA A 179 -2.38 22.97 16.55
C ALA A 179 -2.98 22.35 15.28
N TYR A 180 -3.67 21.21 15.39
CA TYR A 180 -4.36 20.58 14.26
C TYR A 180 -5.52 21.45 13.75
N ARG A 181 -6.32 22.00 14.67
CA ARG A 181 -7.48 22.84 14.33
C ARG A 181 -7.06 24.15 13.68
N ASP A 182 -6.04 24.79 14.22
CA ASP A 182 -5.49 26.03 13.69
C ASP A 182 -4.93 25.81 12.28
N GLU A 183 -4.25 24.68 12.03
CA GLU A 183 -3.76 24.32 10.70
C GLU A 183 -4.89 24.16 9.66
N VAL A 184 -6.02 23.57 10.04
CA VAL A 184 -7.18 23.46 9.15
C VAL A 184 -7.78 24.83 8.83
N GLU A 185 -7.83 25.74 9.80
CA GLU A 185 -8.31 27.11 9.58
C GLU A 185 -7.34 27.91 8.70
N GLN A 186 -6.03 27.79 8.95
CA GLN A 186 -4.98 28.41 8.13
C GLN A 186 -5.00 27.89 6.69
N LEU A 187 -5.15 26.58 6.48
CA LEU A 187 -5.32 26.01 5.15
C LEU A 187 -6.59 26.56 4.47
N THR A 188 -7.68 26.69 5.22
CA THR A 188 -8.94 27.26 4.71
C THR A 188 -8.76 28.72 4.27
N ALA A 189 -8.04 29.53 5.04
CA ALA A 189 -7.70 30.90 4.69
C ALA A 189 -6.77 30.96 3.46
N TRP A 190 -5.70 30.17 3.45
CA TRP A 190 -4.75 30.10 2.35
C TRP A 190 -5.42 29.69 1.05
N CYS A 191 -6.34 28.70 1.07
CA CYS A 191 -7.11 28.33 -0.10
C CYS A 191 -7.95 29.49 -0.63
N ARG A 192 -8.63 30.25 0.24
CA ARG A 192 -9.42 31.42 -0.17
C ARG A 192 -8.56 32.52 -0.79
N GLU A 193 -7.41 32.82 -0.20
CA GLU A 193 -6.46 33.82 -0.70
C GLU A 193 -5.87 33.41 -2.06
N ASN A 194 -5.70 32.11 -2.28
CA ASN A 194 -5.22 31.53 -3.53
C ASN A 194 -6.36 31.07 -4.46
N ASN A 195 -7.58 31.61 -4.33
CA ASN A 195 -8.71 31.30 -5.22
C ASN A 195 -9.00 29.79 -5.39
N LEU A 196 -8.67 28.98 -4.40
CA LEU A 196 -8.95 27.55 -4.33
C LEU A 196 -10.18 27.32 -3.46
N LEU A 197 -11.09 26.49 -3.96
CA LEU A 197 -12.31 26.14 -3.24
C LEU A 197 -12.15 24.77 -2.57
N LEU A 198 -12.20 24.75 -1.23
CA LEU A 198 -12.26 23.50 -0.48
C LEU A 198 -13.61 22.84 -0.64
N ASN A 199 -13.59 21.56 -1.02
CA ASN A 199 -14.80 20.75 -1.09
C ASN A 199 -15.04 20.02 0.24
N THR A 200 -15.68 20.70 1.20
CA THR A 200 -15.93 20.13 2.53
C THR A 200 -16.74 18.84 2.49
N SER A 201 -17.64 18.66 1.51
CA SER A 201 -18.45 17.42 1.41
C SER A 201 -17.65 16.21 0.90
N LYS A 202 -16.55 16.44 0.19
CA LYS A 202 -15.58 15.39 -0.16
C LYS A 202 -14.48 15.21 0.88
N THR A 203 -14.29 16.17 1.78
CA THR A 203 -13.27 16.10 2.83
C THR A 203 -13.68 15.09 3.88
N LYS A 204 -12.73 14.26 4.32
CA LYS A 204 -12.93 13.24 5.36
C LYS A 204 -11.94 13.49 6.48
N GLU A 205 -12.38 13.28 7.72
CA GLU A 205 -11.50 13.22 8.89
C GLU A 205 -11.33 11.76 9.32
N LEU A 206 -10.09 11.28 9.36
CA LEU A 206 -9.75 9.98 9.93
C LEU A 206 -9.01 10.19 11.26
N VAL A 207 -9.56 9.65 12.34
CA VAL A 207 -8.96 9.72 13.68
C VAL A 207 -8.42 8.36 14.07
N ILE A 208 -7.12 8.28 14.36
CA ILE A 208 -6.45 7.05 14.78
C ILE A 208 -6.06 7.20 16.26
N ASP A 209 -6.76 6.48 17.16
CA ASP A 209 -6.55 6.57 18.61
C ASP A 209 -6.42 5.19 19.27
N TYR A 210 -5.19 4.88 19.72
CA TYR A 210 -4.85 3.65 20.45
C TYR A 210 -4.73 3.85 21.97
N ARG A 211 -5.07 5.02 22.50
CA ARG A 211 -5.00 5.27 23.94
C ARG A 211 -5.99 4.37 24.67
N LYS A 212 -5.56 3.79 25.79
CA LYS A 212 -6.44 2.97 26.66
C LYS A 212 -7.62 3.77 27.19
N LYS A 213 -7.38 5.03 27.54
CA LYS A 213 -8.40 6.00 27.91
C LYS A 213 -8.59 6.93 26.72
N LYS A 214 -9.63 6.67 25.95
CA LYS A 214 -10.02 7.53 24.84
C LYS A 214 -10.53 8.87 25.38
N THR A 215 -10.17 9.94 24.71
CA THR A 215 -10.80 11.25 24.90
C THR A 215 -11.70 11.50 23.71
N ASP A 216 -12.85 12.11 23.96
CA ASP A 216 -13.76 12.46 22.88
C ASP A 216 -13.16 13.62 22.09
N ILE A 217 -13.03 13.43 20.78
CA ILE A 217 -12.47 14.44 19.88
C ILE A 217 -13.65 15.16 19.24
N PRO A 218 -13.81 16.48 19.45
CA PRO A 218 -14.93 17.25 18.89
C PRO A 218 -15.06 17.07 17.36
N PRO A 219 -16.23 17.25 16.76
CA PRO A 219 -16.36 17.23 15.30
C PRO A 219 -15.52 18.34 14.64
N LEU A 220 -14.90 18.03 13.50
CA LEU A 220 -14.19 19.02 12.68
C LEU A 220 -15.18 19.83 11.86
N THR A 221 -14.98 21.13 11.78
CA THR A 221 -15.77 22.04 10.95
C THR A 221 -14.86 22.85 10.04
N ILE A 222 -15.19 22.92 8.75
CA ILE A 222 -14.53 23.80 7.78
C ILE A 222 -15.57 24.80 7.29
N SER A 223 -15.31 26.10 7.46
CA SER A 223 -16.27 27.16 7.11
C SER A 223 -17.67 26.97 7.73
N GLY A 224 -17.73 26.44 8.95
CA GLY A 224 -18.99 26.14 9.66
C GLY A 224 -19.72 24.87 9.22
N VAL A 225 -19.21 24.15 8.22
CA VAL A 225 -19.76 22.86 7.77
C VAL A 225 -19.01 21.73 8.46
N CYS A 226 -19.74 20.79 9.06
CA CYS A 226 -19.17 19.62 9.71
C CYS A 226 -18.54 18.68 8.67
N VAL A 227 -17.28 18.32 8.89
CA VAL A 227 -16.55 17.34 8.09
C VAL A 227 -16.98 15.94 8.52
N GLU A 228 -17.15 15.04 7.55
CA GLU A 228 -17.49 13.65 7.86
C GLU A 228 -16.30 12.93 8.51
N ARG A 229 -16.52 12.39 9.71
CA ARG A 229 -15.58 11.47 10.35
C ARG A 229 -15.75 10.07 9.77
N ALA A 230 -14.72 9.57 9.10
CA ALA A 230 -14.71 8.28 8.45
C ALA A 230 -14.00 7.23 9.31
N ALA A 231 -14.53 6.01 9.35
CA ALA A 231 -13.85 4.86 9.98
C ALA A 231 -12.74 4.29 9.08
N ASP A 232 -12.85 4.54 7.78
CA ASP A 232 -11.88 4.14 6.77
C ASP A 232 -11.97 5.06 5.55
N PHE A 233 -10.87 5.19 4.81
CA PHE A 233 -10.87 5.86 3.52
C PHE A 233 -9.70 5.41 2.65
N ARG A 234 -9.81 5.64 1.34
CA ARG A 234 -8.75 5.34 0.38
C ARG A 234 -7.84 6.55 0.19
N PHE A 235 -6.63 6.47 0.72
CA PHE A 235 -5.59 7.50 0.59
C PHE A 235 -4.52 7.08 -0.44
N LEU A 236 -4.38 7.84 -1.53
CA LEU A 236 -3.36 7.60 -2.58
C LEU A 236 -3.27 6.13 -3.06
N GLY A 237 -4.43 5.46 -3.13
CA GLY A 237 -4.53 4.08 -3.56
C GLY A 237 -4.44 3.02 -2.45
N VAL A 238 -4.11 3.42 -1.22
CA VAL A 238 -4.06 2.56 -0.02
C VAL A 238 -5.33 2.74 0.81
N HIS A 239 -5.94 1.64 1.22
CA HIS A 239 -7.08 1.70 2.14
C HIS A 239 -6.58 1.86 3.58
N MET A 240 -6.91 2.97 4.21
CA MET A 240 -6.57 3.28 5.60
C MET A 240 -7.81 3.08 6.49
N GLU A 241 -7.64 2.38 7.61
CA GLU A 241 -8.70 2.09 8.58
C GLU A 241 -8.33 2.77 9.93
N GLU A 242 -9.31 3.21 10.72
CA GLU A 242 -9.09 3.88 12.03
C GLU A 242 -8.27 3.03 13.01
N GLY A 243 -8.37 1.70 12.89
CA GLY A 243 -7.63 0.74 13.68
C GLY A 243 -6.27 0.34 13.07
N LEU A 244 -5.85 0.98 11.97
CA LEU A 244 -4.74 0.59 11.10
C LEU A 244 -4.70 -0.92 10.83
N THR A 245 -5.89 -1.51 10.72
CA THR A 245 -6.06 -2.84 10.20
C THR A 245 -5.77 -2.79 8.71
N TRP A 246 -5.01 -3.77 8.22
CA TRP A 246 -4.68 -3.88 6.80
C TRP A 246 -5.65 -4.80 6.07
N GLY A 247 -6.79 -5.13 6.69
CA GLY A 247 -7.67 -6.20 6.23
C GLY A 247 -8.31 -5.85 4.90
N VAL A 248 -8.91 -4.66 4.82
CA VAL A 248 -9.57 -4.19 3.60
C VAL A 248 -8.54 -3.94 2.51
N ASN A 249 -7.45 -3.22 2.82
CA ASN A 249 -6.37 -2.97 1.86
C ASN A 249 -5.78 -4.27 1.29
N THR A 250 -5.54 -5.26 2.15
CA THR A 250 -5.01 -6.57 1.73
C THR A 250 -6.03 -7.30 0.86
N ALA A 251 -7.32 -7.29 1.23
CA ALA A 251 -8.37 -7.91 0.42
C ALA A 251 -8.51 -7.25 -0.96
N GLU A 252 -8.47 -5.91 -1.03
CA GLU A 252 -8.51 -5.16 -2.28
C GLU A 252 -7.28 -5.42 -3.16
N LEU A 253 -6.08 -5.35 -2.59
CA LEU A 253 -4.85 -5.65 -3.32
C LEU A 253 -4.85 -7.09 -3.82
N LEU A 254 -5.28 -8.04 -3.00
CA LEU A 254 -5.41 -9.44 -3.42
C LEU A 254 -6.42 -9.58 -4.56
N SER A 255 -7.59 -8.97 -4.45
CA SER A 255 -8.61 -8.95 -5.52
C SER A 255 -8.08 -8.34 -6.82
N TRP A 256 -7.35 -7.24 -6.72
CA TRP A 256 -6.75 -6.56 -7.88
C TRP A 256 -5.65 -7.40 -8.54
N VAL A 257 -4.79 -8.04 -7.73
CA VAL A 257 -3.69 -8.89 -8.22
C VAL A 257 -4.23 -10.18 -8.85
N THR A 258 -5.24 -10.80 -8.25
CA THR A 258 -5.75 -12.10 -8.72
C THR A 258 -6.89 -11.99 -9.71
N GLY A 259 -7.59 -10.85 -9.80
CA GLY A 259 -8.77 -10.67 -10.65
C GLY A 259 -10.01 -11.43 -10.16
N GLY A 260 -10.13 -11.62 -8.83
CA GLY A 260 -11.27 -12.28 -8.18
C GLY A 260 -11.07 -12.40 -6.67
N ALA A 261 -12.13 -12.77 -5.93
CA ALA A 261 -12.02 -12.99 -4.49
C ALA A 261 -11.16 -14.22 -4.19
N LEU A 262 -10.06 -14.03 -3.45
CA LEU A 262 -9.32 -15.13 -2.82
C LEU A 262 -9.95 -15.49 -1.46
N PRO A 263 -9.75 -16.73 -0.97
CA PRO A 263 -10.05 -17.06 0.42
C PRO A 263 -9.31 -16.07 1.33
N ASN A 264 -9.96 -15.63 2.41
CA ASN A 264 -9.34 -14.65 3.29
C ASN A 264 -8.03 -15.23 3.90
N LEU A 265 -7.14 -14.36 4.38
CA LEU A 265 -5.83 -14.80 4.91
C LEU A 265 -5.96 -15.81 6.08
N ARG A 266 -7.06 -15.76 6.85
CA ARG A 266 -7.32 -16.75 7.91
C ARG A 266 -7.69 -18.10 7.33
N ASP A 267 -8.43 -18.15 6.23
CA ASP A 267 -8.77 -19.38 5.51
C ASP A 267 -7.50 -20.01 4.93
N LEU A 268 -6.66 -19.20 4.27
CA LEU A 268 -5.39 -19.65 3.72
C LEU A 268 -4.45 -20.16 4.84
N TYR A 269 -4.34 -19.42 5.93
CA TYR A 269 -3.58 -19.85 7.11
C TYR A 269 -4.11 -21.18 7.65
N THR A 270 -5.43 -21.35 7.74
CA THR A 270 -6.07 -22.58 8.22
C THR A 270 -5.77 -23.76 7.29
N VAL A 271 -5.90 -23.58 5.98
CA VAL A 271 -5.57 -24.62 4.97
C VAL A 271 -4.09 -25.01 5.07
N ARG A 272 -3.17 -24.04 5.10
CA ARG A 272 -1.72 -24.31 5.21
C ARG A 272 -1.36 -24.98 6.53
N CYS A 273 -1.98 -24.54 7.62
CA CYS A 273 -1.78 -25.10 8.95
C CYS A 273 -2.19 -26.58 8.98
N LYS A 274 -3.37 -26.91 8.45
CA LYS A 274 -3.85 -28.30 8.30
C LYS A 274 -2.94 -29.14 7.39
N THR A 275 -2.59 -28.63 6.20
CA THR A 275 -1.73 -29.35 5.25
C THR A 275 -0.36 -29.66 5.83
N LYS A 276 0.26 -28.70 6.52
CA LYS A 276 1.56 -28.91 7.18
C LYS A 276 1.46 -29.90 8.33
N ALA A 277 0.40 -29.83 9.14
CA ALA A 277 0.18 -30.79 10.22
C ALA A 277 -0.04 -32.22 9.71
N ASN A 278 -0.84 -32.39 8.64
CA ASN A 278 -1.05 -33.69 8.00
C ASN A 278 0.24 -34.28 7.41
N LYS A 279 1.13 -33.45 6.85
CA LYS A 279 2.46 -33.92 6.40
C LYS A 279 3.34 -34.42 7.54
N ILE A 280 3.29 -33.76 8.71
CA ILE A 280 4.02 -34.20 9.92
C ILE A 280 3.42 -35.50 10.47
N ILE A 281 2.10 -35.65 10.43
CA ILE A 281 1.41 -36.90 10.83
C ILE A 281 1.80 -38.05 9.90
N ALA A 282 1.92 -37.79 8.59
CA ALA A 282 2.27 -38.80 7.60
C ALA A 282 3.75 -39.23 7.63
N ASP A 283 4.62 -38.49 8.32
CA ASP A 283 6.05 -38.78 8.45
C ASP A 283 6.42 -39.13 9.90
N PRO A 284 6.51 -40.43 10.25
CA PRO A 284 6.90 -40.89 11.58
C PRO A 284 8.32 -40.50 11.98
N SER A 285 9.19 -40.18 11.02
CA SER A 285 10.58 -39.76 11.29
C SER A 285 10.69 -38.28 11.65
N HIS A 286 9.62 -37.51 11.44
CA HIS A 286 9.61 -36.08 11.70
C HIS A 286 9.71 -35.81 13.23
N PRO A 287 10.60 -34.90 13.70
CA PRO A 287 10.86 -34.68 15.12
C PRO A 287 9.64 -34.19 15.91
N SER A 288 8.67 -33.59 15.22
CA SER A 288 7.40 -33.15 15.82
C SER A 288 6.25 -34.15 15.67
N HIS A 289 6.46 -35.34 15.11
CA HIS A 289 5.41 -36.34 14.87
C HIS A 289 4.65 -36.71 16.15
N GLY A 290 5.38 -36.91 17.26
CA GLY A 290 4.81 -37.25 18.57
C GLY A 290 3.85 -36.20 19.16
N LEU A 291 3.91 -34.95 18.68
CA LEU A 291 2.97 -33.89 19.09
C LEU A 291 1.59 -34.03 18.43
N PHE A 292 1.51 -34.77 17.33
CA PHE A 292 0.28 -35.00 16.56
C PHE A 292 -0.24 -36.44 16.71
N THR A 293 0.19 -37.17 17.73
CA THR A 293 -0.33 -38.52 18.00
C THR A 293 -1.70 -38.44 18.68
N LYS A 294 -2.73 -39.07 18.08
CA LYS A 294 -4.06 -39.19 18.71
C LYS A 294 -3.97 -40.08 19.95
N LYS A 295 -4.53 -39.63 21.08
CA LYS A 295 -4.71 -40.53 22.23
C LYS A 295 -5.92 -41.43 21.99
N LEU A 296 -5.71 -42.75 22.07
CA LEU A 296 -6.76 -43.75 22.15
C LEU A 296 -7.36 -43.73 23.58
N SER A 297 -8.21 -42.76 23.86
CA SER A 297 -8.99 -42.71 25.10
C SER A 297 -10.44 -43.09 24.82
N LYS A 298 -10.99 -44.01 25.62
CA LYS A 298 -12.39 -44.45 25.53
C LYS A 298 -13.42 -43.34 25.79
N ARG A 299 -13.01 -42.19 26.37
CA ARG A 299 -13.90 -41.06 26.72
C ARG A 299 -13.72 -39.81 25.85
N LYS A 300 -12.54 -39.57 25.27
CA LYS A 300 -12.24 -38.42 24.38
C LYS A 300 -11.13 -38.79 23.38
N PRO A 301 -11.45 -39.43 22.24
CA PRO A 301 -10.48 -39.61 21.16
C PRO A 301 -10.14 -38.24 20.54
N GLY A 302 -8.86 -37.92 20.38
CA GLY A 302 -8.43 -36.64 19.81
C GLY A 302 -6.94 -36.33 19.97
N TYR A 303 -6.50 -35.22 19.37
CA TYR A 303 -5.14 -34.73 19.50
C TYR A 303 -4.94 -34.03 20.86
N VAL A 304 -3.76 -34.21 21.46
CA VAL A 304 -3.45 -33.65 22.79
C VAL A 304 -3.13 -32.17 22.66
N SER A 305 -3.94 -31.31 23.27
CA SER A 305 -3.65 -29.88 23.31
C SER A 305 -2.36 -29.60 24.07
N ILE A 306 -1.49 -28.76 23.50
CA ILE A 306 -0.30 -28.26 24.18
C ILE A 306 -0.74 -27.20 25.19
N ALA A 307 -0.38 -27.39 26.46
CA ALA A 307 -0.65 -26.41 27.50
C ALA A 307 0.14 -25.12 27.21
N ALA A 308 -0.55 -24.05 26.86
CA ALA A 308 0.07 -22.78 26.50
C ALA A 308 -0.18 -21.72 27.58
N LYS A 309 0.89 -21.31 28.27
CA LYS A 309 0.87 -20.29 29.33
C LYS A 309 0.94 -18.85 28.80
N THR A 310 1.24 -18.65 27.51
CA THR A 310 1.36 -17.33 26.89
C THR A 310 0.61 -17.27 25.56
N ASN A 311 0.20 -16.06 25.14
CA ASN A 311 -0.44 -15.86 23.84
C ASN A 311 0.47 -16.29 22.68
N ARG A 312 1.78 -16.01 22.77
CA ARG A 312 2.77 -16.48 21.79
C ARG A 312 2.76 -17.99 21.59
N LEU A 313 2.66 -18.79 22.67
CA LEU A 313 2.54 -20.25 22.54
C LEU A 313 1.14 -20.68 22.10
N LYS A 314 0.09 -19.96 22.52
CA LYS A 314 -1.29 -20.24 22.09
C LYS A 314 -1.49 -20.02 20.60
N ASP A 315 -0.75 -19.08 20.02
CA ASP A 315 -0.84 -18.69 18.60
C ASP A 315 0.26 -19.32 17.73
N SER A 316 1.11 -20.16 18.33
CA SER A 316 2.09 -20.95 17.59
C SER A 316 1.42 -21.98 16.67
N PHE A 317 2.15 -22.36 15.61
CA PHE A 317 1.72 -23.36 14.63
C PHE A 317 1.19 -24.65 15.29
N TYR A 318 1.94 -25.24 16.22
CA TYR A 318 1.56 -26.52 16.83
C TYR A 318 0.26 -26.43 17.64
N SER A 319 0.11 -25.38 18.46
CA SER A 319 -1.10 -25.15 19.25
C SER A 319 -2.33 -24.91 18.37
N GLN A 320 -2.18 -24.13 17.31
CA GLN A 320 -3.28 -23.83 16.38
C GLN A 320 -3.63 -25.06 15.52
N ALA A 321 -2.63 -25.77 14.99
CA ALA A 321 -2.82 -26.98 14.20
C ALA A 321 -3.56 -28.09 14.98
N ILE A 322 -3.17 -28.34 16.23
CA ILE A 322 -3.81 -29.33 17.09
C ILE A 322 -5.26 -28.95 17.40
N ARG A 323 -5.56 -27.66 17.66
CA ARG A 323 -6.94 -27.21 17.84
C ARG A 323 -7.78 -27.36 16.58
N MET A 324 -7.21 -27.06 15.42
CA MET A 324 -7.89 -27.18 14.13
C MET A 324 -8.20 -28.64 13.80
N LEU A 325 -7.24 -29.55 14.01
CA LEU A 325 -7.40 -30.99 13.78
C LEU A 325 -8.30 -31.68 14.81
N SER A 326 -8.48 -31.11 16.00
CA SER A 326 -9.43 -31.60 17.01
C SER A 326 -10.86 -31.09 16.82
N ARG A 327 -11.08 -30.14 15.90
CA ARG A 327 -12.41 -29.57 15.58
C ARG A 327 -13.06 -30.16 14.33
N ASP A 328 -12.28 -30.79 13.45
CA ASP A 328 -12.78 -31.65 12.36
C ASP A 328 -12.66 -33.12 12.81
N PRO A 329 -13.77 -33.87 12.96
CA PRO A 329 -13.76 -35.27 13.40
C PRO A 329 -13.01 -36.22 12.44
#